data_AF-A0A6A5WL17-F1
#
_entry.id   AF-A0A6A5WL17-F1
#
_cell.length_a   1.000
_cell.length_b   1.000
_cell.length_c   1.000
_cell.angle_alpha   90.00
_cell.angle_beta   90.00
_cell.angle_gamma   90.00
#
_symmetry.space_group_name_H-M   'P 1'
#
loop_
_entity.id
_entity.type
_entity.pdbx_description
1 polymer ?
#
loop_
_entity_poly.entity_id
_entity_poly.type
_entity_poly.pdbx_seq_one_letter_code
_entity_poly.pdbx_strand_id
1 'polypeptide(L)'
;MAGPGGGPSRRSHTKSRKGCKTCKKRHIRCDETFPQCRNCTKHQVRCDYMDNPTAMVPESPKSPQQPNLLWTPEIDATIELWRQTGEFPFPEMRVYPQPQWRAYPKTDLRLIHHLSSISNEMFRNRTSKLTIWTDLMPKFLSIAASQPFVMHSILAFSASHLAWISQSSETRHLAFQHAGVALKGLHEGIANFTKVNSDAVLASSLLLAWQATDWRGWASLVTGTKTVIQAMQPWRHESLFADYIAEHTPMPSKNFMNPISTPITQEAHREHLNIIADINGSLQRLQPYLNRQDQEGKWVDQLRGFMDRLRVSSPPQTSEEQFAQLYALRKWLFWVPISLLAAKRGDATVLVVLAHFYAAALALEPLFPDVGAVFCANLSLQPLQEITQIVQSYQDERYDQRTQAVSYLIQYPSDVATAFKTRRDWIRQQAGEASPVQHPSYGLETLNVDIGHLAQYSYPPSLSPAFAPSPLTFLPPGLQSGPTSPYLEVPRTAVEQYGTSTYASPLGSPATVPPPYSVPEEHVFSFGMPMSMGYPSGFVATPIWT
;
A
#
# COMPACT_ATOMS: atom_id res chain seq x y z
N MET A 1 49.53 38.17 -41.58
CA MET A 1 48.74 38.10 -42.83
C MET A 1 48.50 36.64 -43.18
N ALA A 2 47.35 36.31 -43.77
CA ALA A 2 46.75 34.96 -43.89
C ALA A 2 46.33 34.33 -42.53
N GLY A 3 45.08 33.89 -42.32
CA GLY A 3 43.86 34.08 -43.11
C GLY A 3 42.61 33.54 -42.38
N PRO A 4 41.39 34.09 -42.58
CA PRO A 4 40.18 33.62 -41.91
C PRO A 4 39.42 32.57 -42.76
N GLY A 5 39.17 31.38 -42.19
CA GLY A 5 38.53 30.24 -42.88
C GLY A 5 37.31 29.70 -42.15
N GLY A 6 36.34 30.55 -41.82
CA GLY A 6 35.09 30.15 -41.16
C GLY A 6 34.14 29.42 -42.10
N GLY A 7 34.26 28.10 -42.21
CA GLY A 7 33.31 27.27 -42.96
C GLY A 7 31.91 27.20 -42.30
N PRO A 8 30.81 27.01 -43.05
CA PRO A 8 29.47 26.99 -42.47
C PRO A 8 29.27 25.88 -41.45
N SER A 9 28.73 26.22 -40.27
CA SER A 9 28.39 25.24 -39.24
C SER A 9 27.40 24.20 -39.77
N ARG A 10 27.72 22.91 -39.63
CA ARG A 10 26.85 21.81 -40.03
C ARG A 10 25.55 21.87 -39.22
N ARG A 11 24.41 22.02 -39.91
CA ARG A 11 23.09 21.91 -39.27
C ARG A 11 22.97 20.58 -38.54
N SER A 12 22.65 20.66 -37.24
CA SER A 12 22.24 19.50 -36.46
C SER A 12 20.94 18.93 -37.05
N HIS A 13 20.95 17.63 -37.36
CA HIS A 13 19.76 16.91 -37.80
C HIS A 13 19.31 15.94 -36.71
N THR A 14 17.99 15.88 -36.48
CA THR A 14 17.38 14.92 -35.55
C THR A 14 17.73 13.49 -35.96
N LYS A 15 18.46 12.77 -35.10
CA LYS A 15 18.90 11.40 -35.36
C LYS A 15 17.68 10.47 -35.44
N SER A 16 17.50 9.81 -36.57
CA SER A 16 16.51 8.74 -36.74
C SER A 16 16.85 7.59 -35.77
N ARG A 17 15.92 7.29 -34.84
CA ARG A 17 16.14 6.26 -33.82
C ARG A 17 16.10 4.86 -34.44
N LYS A 18 15.17 4.58 -35.35
CA LYS A 18 14.96 3.24 -35.94
C LYS A 18 15.75 2.98 -37.23
N GLY A 19 16.38 4.00 -37.82
CA GLY A 19 17.11 3.91 -39.10
C GLY A 19 18.10 2.74 -39.24
N CYS A 20 18.24 2.22 -40.46
CA CYS A 20 19.14 1.10 -40.77
C CYS A 20 20.61 1.39 -40.42
N LYS A 21 21.38 0.33 -40.17
CA LYS A 21 22.80 0.44 -39.78
C LYS A 21 23.62 1.01 -40.92
N THR A 22 23.31 0.71 -42.19
CA THR A 22 23.96 1.31 -43.37
C THR A 22 23.85 2.85 -43.38
N CYS A 23 22.66 3.42 -43.13
CA CYS A 23 22.49 4.87 -43.03
C CYS A 23 23.17 5.46 -41.78
N LYS A 24 23.06 4.79 -40.63
CA LYS A 24 23.71 5.21 -39.38
C LYS A 24 25.24 5.24 -39.52
N LYS A 25 25.86 4.20 -40.08
CA LYS A 25 27.31 4.09 -40.34
C LYS A 25 27.80 5.15 -41.35
N ARG A 26 26.96 5.55 -42.29
CA ARG A 26 27.23 6.65 -43.25
C ARG A 26 26.93 8.05 -42.67
N HIS A 27 26.48 8.14 -41.41
CA HIS A 27 26.07 9.38 -40.74
C HIS A 27 25.03 10.22 -41.52
N ILE A 28 24.12 9.55 -42.23
CA ILE A 28 23.00 10.18 -42.95
C ILE A 28 21.66 9.80 -42.32
N ARG A 29 20.66 10.69 -42.44
CA ARG A 29 19.30 10.40 -41.96
C ARG A 29 18.71 9.23 -42.78
N CYS A 30 18.24 8.20 -42.08
CA CYS A 30 17.40 7.17 -42.70
C CYS A 30 15.97 7.71 -42.82
N ASP A 31 15.33 7.44 -43.95
CA ASP A 31 13.90 7.70 -44.18
C ASP A 31 12.98 6.59 -43.63
N GLU A 32 13.57 5.56 -43.01
CA GLU A 32 12.90 4.46 -42.31
C GLU A 32 11.89 3.64 -43.16
N THR A 33 11.90 3.80 -44.50
CA THR A 33 11.10 2.97 -45.40
C THR A 33 11.64 1.54 -45.50
N PHE A 34 10.72 0.56 -45.50
CA PHE A 34 10.96 -0.87 -45.63
C PHE A 34 10.42 -1.39 -46.98
N PRO A 35 10.95 -2.49 -47.55
CA PRO A 35 12.03 -3.34 -47.04
C PRO A 35 13.45 -2.79 -47.28
N GLN A 36 13.62 -1.70 -48.03
CA GLN A 36 14.89 -1.00 -48.19
C GLN A 36 14.64 0.51 -48.19
N CYS A 37 15.39 1.25 -47.36
CA CYS A 37 15.24 2.69 -47.29
C CYS A 37 15.72 3.40 -48.56
N ARG A 38 15.06 4.50 -48.96
CA ARG A 38 15.34 5.23 -50.21
C ARG A 38 16.80 5.66 -50.34
N ASN A 39 17.44 6.02 -49.23
CA ASN A 39 18.86 6.37 -49.21
C ASN A 39 19.80 5.17 -49.46
N CYS A 40 19.41 3.94 -49.13
CA CYS A 40 20.18 2.76 -49.53
C CYS A 40 19.89 2.38 -50.99
N THR A 41 18.63 2.45 -51.44
CA THR A 41 18.24 2.21 -52.84
C THR A 41 18.97 3.15 -53.80
N LYS A 42 18.92 4.47 -53.55
CA LYS A 42 19.55 5.49 -54.41
C LYS A 42 21.07 5.32 -54.54
N HIS A 43 21.71 4.82 -53.49
CA HIS A 43 23.16 4.60 -53.47
C HIS A 43 23.56 3.15 -53.82
N GLN A 44 22.62 2.30 -54.23
CA GLN A 44 22.83 0.89 -54.57
C GLN A 44 23.63 0.10 -53.53
N VAL A 45 23.42 0.39 -52.25
CA VAL A 45 24.06 -0.32 -51.13
C VAL A 45 23.05 -1.24 -50.41
N ARG A 46 23.53 -2.40 -49.94
CA ARG A 46 22.73 -3.32 -49.11
C ARG A 46 22.23 -2.58 -47.87
N CYS A 47 20.96 -2.78 -47.56
CA CYS A 47 20.29 -2.18 -46.41
C CYS A 47 19.92 -3.29 -45.44
N ASP A 48 20.29 -3.15 -44.17
CA ASP A 48 20.09 -4.21 -43.17
C ASP A 48 18.61 -4.57 -42.92
N TYR A 49 17.68 -3.73 -43.40
CA TYR A 49 16.24 -4.02 -43.41
C TYR A 49 15.88 -5.22 -44.29
N MET A 50 16.66 -5.49 -45.35
CA MET A 50 16.49 -6.65 -46.23
C MET A 50 16.93 -7.97 -45.57
N ASP A 51 17.69 -7.90 -44.48
CA ASP A 51 18.30 -9.05 -43.81
C ASP A 51 17.60 -9.40 -42.48
N ASN A 52 16.50 -8.69 -42.15
CA ASN A 52 15.75 -8.90 -40.90
C ASN A 52 14.22 -8.80 -41.12
N PRO A 53 13.58 -9.82 -41.70
CA PRO A 53 12.12 -9.86 -41.91
C PRO A 53 11.32 -9.79 -40.60
N THR A 54 11.92 -10.13 -39.46
CA THR A 54 11.34 -9.97 -38.11
C THR A 54 11.02 -8.51 -37.74
N ALA A 55 11.54 -7.52 -38.46
CA ALA A 55 11.12 -6.12 -38.32
C ALA A 55 9.73 -5.82 -38.90
N MET A 56 9.08 -6.79 -39.56
CA MET A 56 7.73 -6.65 -40.16
C MET A 56 6.58 -6.95 -39.19
N VAL A 57 6.85 -7.38 -37.96
CA VAL A 57 5.83 -7.42 -36.91
C VAL A 57 5.78 -6.03 -36.27
N PRO A 58 4.77 -5.17 -36.53
CA PRO A 58 4.49 -4.07 -35.60
C PRO A 58 4.29 -4.73 -34.23
N GLU A 59 4.96 -4.24 -33.18
CA GLU A 59 4.79 -4.75 -31.82
C GLU A 59 3.29 -4.90 -31.56
N SER A 60 2.80 -6.15 -31.50
CA SER A 60 1.41 -6.39 -31.16
C SER A 60 1.16 -5.63 -29.87
N PRO A 61 0.07 -4.84 -29.75
CA PRO A 61 -0.22 -4.15 -28.52
C PRO A 61 -0.21 -5.20 -27.42
N LYS A 62 0.77 -5.11 -26.51
CA LYS A 62 0.96 -6.12 -25.47
C LYS A 62 -0.39 -6.32 -24.82
N SER A 63 -0.95 -7.53 -24.92
CA SER A 63 -2.23 -7.84 -24.30
C SER A 63 -2.16 -7.34 -22.85
N PRO A 64 -3.15 -6.57 -22.38
CA PRO A 64 -3.05 -5.89 -21.10
C PRO A 64 -2.67 -6.92 -20.03
N GLN A 65 -1.48 -6.76 -19.45
CA GLN A 65 -0.92 -7.77 -18.55
C GLN A 65 -1.86 -7.88 -17.36
N GLN A 66 -2.48 -9.05 -17.21
CA GLN A 66 -3.48 -9.27 -16.18
C GLN A 66 -2.83 -9.26 -14.79
N PRO A 67 -3.51 -8.76 -13.75
CA PRO A 67 -2.98 -8.78 -12.39
C PRO A 67 -2.80 -10.23 -11.92
N ASN A 68 -1.60 -10.56 -11.43
CA ASN A 68 -1.33 -11.86 -10.81
C ASN A 68 -1.95 -11.92 -9.41
N LEU A 69 -3.23 -12.30 -9.36
CA LEU A 69 -4.00 -12.50 -8.13
C LEU A 69 -3.77 -13.86 -7.46
N LEU A 70 -2.75 -14.64 -7.86
CA LEU A 70 -2.46 -15.98 -7.32
C LEU A 70 -3.72 -16.86 -7.29
N TRP A 71 -4.28 -17.13 -8.46
CA TRP A 71 -5.42 -18.03 -8.63
C TRP A 71 -4.97 -19.49 -8.50
N THR A 72 -5.80 -20.31 -7.85
CA THR A 72 -5.72 -21.77 -7.87
C THR A 72 -7.08 -22.33 -8.30
N PRO A 73 -7.17 -23.59 -8.77
CA PRO A 73 -8.46 -24.19 -9.17
C PRO A 73 -9.50 -24.18 -8.04
N GLU A 74 -9.08 -24.38 -6.80
CA GLU A 74 -9.93 -24.44 -5.61
C GLU A 74 -10.52 -23.06 -5.28
N ILE A 75 -9.70 -22.01 -5.42
CA ILE A 75 -10.13 -20.62 -5.25
C ILE A 75 -11.10 -20.22 -6.37
N ASP A 76 -10.84 -20.64 -7.61
CA ASP A 76 -11.72 -20.34 -8.74
C ASP A 76 -13.10 -21.01 -8.57
N ALA A 77 -13.10 -22.30 -8.19
CA ALA A 77 -14.32 -23.04 -7.88
C ALA A 77 -15.11 -22.43 -6.70
N THR A 78 -14.42 -22.01 -5.63
CA THR A 78 -15.05 -21.37 -4.47
C THR A 78 -15.72 -20.04 -4.84
N ILE A 79 -15.06 -19.22 -5.67
CA ILE A 79 -15.62 -17.94 -6.13
C ILE A 79 -16.76 -18.16 -7.12
N GLU A 80 -16.68 -19.19 -7.98
CA GLU A 80 -17.77 -19.51 -8.89
C GLU A 80 -19.00 -20.05 -8.15
N LEU A 81 -18.80 -20.89 -7.12
CA LEU A 81 -19.87 -21.33 -6.23
C LEU A 81 -20.54 -20.14 -5.53
N TRP A 82 -19.76 -19.18 -5.01
CA TRP A 82 -20.29 -17.95 -4.42
C TRP A 82 -21.14 -17.15 -5.41
N ARG A 83 -20.73 -17.07 -6.69
CA ARG A 83 -21.51 -16.40 -7.75
C ARG A 83 -22.80 -17.17 -8.12
N GLN A 84 -22.86 -18.48 -7.89
CA GLN A 84 -24.03 -19.30 -8.18
C GLN A 84 -25.04 -19.29 -7.02
N THR A 85 -24.59 -19.53 -5.79
CA THR A 85 -25.45 -19.60 -4.60
C THR A 85 -25.78 -18.22 -4.03
N GLY A 86 -24.84 -17.28 -4.16
CA GLY A 86 -24.84 -16.00 -3.45
C GLY A 86 -24.43 -16.07 -1.98
N GLU A 87 -24.12 -17.26 -1.46
CA GLU A 87 -23.72 -17.48 -0.08
C GLU A 87 -22.23 -17.16 0.11
N PHE A 88 -21.92 -16.28 1.07
CA PHE A 88 -20.54 -15.92 1.38
C PHE A 88 -19.71 -17.13 1.85
N PRO A 89 -18.52 -17.43 1.27
CA PRO A 89 -17.79 -18.69 1.50
C PRO A 89 -17.29 -18.98 2.93
N PHE A 90 -17.45 -18.05 3.87
CA PHE A 90 -16.83 -18.11 5.20
C PHE A 90 -17.87 -17.84 6.32
N PRO A 91 -18.78 -18.79 6.59
CA PRO A 91 -19.86 -18.61 7.56
C PRO A 91 -19.36 -18.45 8.99
N GLU A 92 -18.21 -19.01 9.36
CA GLU A 92 -17.67 -18.92 10.73
C GLU A 92 -17.29 -17.50 11.15
N MET A 93 -17.00 -16.61 10.19
CA MET A 93 -16.77 -15.18 10.45
C MET A 93 -18.04 -14.39 10.78
N ARG A 94 -19.23 -14.97 10.61
CA ARG A 94 -20.54 -14.37 10.96
C ARG A 94 -20.77 -12.96 10.40
N VAL A 95 -20.29 -12.71 9.18
CA VAL A 95 -20.42 -11.41 8.49
C VAL A 95 -21.90 -11.14 8.18
N TYR A 96 -22.44 -10.03 8.67
CA TYR A 96 -23.80 -9.59 8.38
C TYR A 96 -23.92 -8.06 8.41
N PRO A 97 -24.46 -7.42 7.35
CA PRO A 97 -24.90 -8.01 6.09
C PRO A 97 -23.74 -8.58 5.26
N GLN A 98 -24.02 -9.59 4.42
CA GLN A 98 -22.99 -10.21 3.58
C GLN A 98 -22.62 -9.33 2.36
N PRO A 99 -21.36 -9.37 1.86
CA PRO A 99 -20.97 -8.63 0.67
C PRO A 99 -21.80 -8.98 -0.57
N GLN A 100 -22.31 -7.97 -1.26
CA GLN A 100 -23.16 -8.13 -2.44
C GLN A 100 -22.37 -8.59 -3.67
N TRP A 101 -22.18 -9.90 -3.84
CA TRP A 101 -21.36 -10.49 -4.91
C TRP A 101 -21.70 -9.98 -6.33
N ARG A 102 -22.96 -9.65 -6.60
CA ARG A 102 -23.43 -9.12 -7.91
C ARG A 102 -22.85 -7.76 -8.28
N ALA A 103 -22.42 -6.98 -7.30
CA ALA A 103 -21.86 -5.64 -7.53
C ALA A 103 -20.39 -5.67 -7.98
N TYR A 104 -19.73 -6.83 -7.94
CA TYR A 104 -18.28 -6.94 -8.10
C TYR A 104 -17.87 -7.94 -9.21
N PRO A 105 -16.87 -7.61 -10.03
CA PRO A 105 -16.32 -8.55 -11.01
C PRO A 105 -15.57 -9.71 -10.32
N LYS A 106 -15.34 -10.81 -11.04
CA LYS A 106 -14.65 -12.02 -10.51
C LYS A 106 -13.25 -11.71 -9.93
N THR A 107 -12.56 -10.69 -10.44
CA THR A 107 -11.29 -10.16 -9.88
C THR A 107 -11.45 -9.63 -8.46
N ASP A 108 -12.52 -8.90 -8.20
CA ASP A 108 -12.75 -8.21 -6.94
C ASP A 108 -13.30 -9.21 -5.92
N LEU A 109 -14.11 -10.18 -6.36
CA LEU A 109 -14.49 -11.34 -5.53
C LEU A 109 -13.26 -12.13 -5.06
N ARG A 110 -12.20 -12.26 -5.89
CA ARG A 110 -10.91 -12.86 -5.49
C ARG A 110 -10.16 -12.05 -4.44
N LEU A 111 -10.28 -10.74 -4.47
CA LEU A 111 -9.71 -9.84 -3.47
C LEU A 111 -10.48 -9.94 -2.14
N ILE A 112 -11.81 -9.93 -2.18
CA ILE A 112 -12.64 -10.15 -0.97
C ILE A 112 -12.33 -11.53 -0.37
N HIS A 113 -12.32 -12.58 -1.20
CA HIS A 113 -11.97 -13.94 -0.79
C HIS A 113 -10.59 -14.02 -0.13
N HIS A 114 -9.59 -13.28 -0.62
CA HIS A 114 -8.21 -13.32 -0.10
C HIS A 114 -8.13 -13.02 1.40
N LEU A 115 -8.61 -11.84 1.80
CA LEU A 115 -8.56 -11.39 3.18
C LEU A 115 -9.58 -12.12 4.07
N SER A 116 -10.70 -12.51 3.47
CA SER A 116 -11.73 -13.30 4.15
C SER A 116 -11.22 -14.69 4.52
N SER A 117 -10.51 -15.38 3.60
CA SER A 117 -9.88 -16.68 3.86
C SER A 117 -8.87 -16.61 4.99
N ILE A 118 -7.97 -15.62 4.93
CA ILE A 118 -6.95 -15.37 5.97
C ILE A 118 -7.59 -15.15 7.33
N SER A 119 -8.64 -14.31 7.39
CA SER A 119 -9.33 -14.02 8.64
C SER A 119 -10.10 -15.23 9.16
N ASN A 120 -10.78 -15.96 8.27
CA ASN A 120 -11.51 -17.19 8.61
C ASN A 120 -10.59 -18.25 9.20
N GLU A 121 -9.38 -18.42 8.67
CA GLU A 121 -8.39 -19.32 9.27
C GLU A 121 -8.04 -18.90 10.70
N MET A 122 -7.77 -17.61 10.94
CA MET A 122 -7.47 -17.13 12.29
C MET A 122 -8.66 -17.30 13.25
N PHE A 123 -9.90 -17.13 12.78
CA PHE A 123 -11.11 -17.41 13.58
C PHE A 123 -11.24 -18.91 13.91
N ARG A 124 -11.08 -19.80 12.92
CA ARG A 124 -11.12 -21.26 13.11
C ARG A 124 -10.04 -21.75 14.07
N ASN A 125 -8.87 -21.10 14.07
CA ASN A 125 -7.76 -21.41 14.97
C ASN A 125 -7.85 -20.72 16.34
N ARG A 126 -8.83 -19.83 16.56
CA ARG A 126 -8.95 -18.95 17.75
C ARG A 126 -7.76 -18.01 17.95
N THR A 127 -7.09 -17.63 16.86
CA THR A 127 -5.91 -16.76 16.85
C THR A 127 -6.18 -15.36 16.27
N SER A 128 -7.44 -14.98 16.01
CA SER A 128 -7.81 -13.68 15.40
C SER A 128 -7.24 -12.49 16.18
N LYS A 129 -7.35 -12.54 17.50
CA LYS A 129 -6.81 -11.56 18.45
C LYS A 129 -5.28 -11.54 18.59
N LEU A 130 -4.59 -12.57 18.11
CA LEU A 130 -3.12 -12.63 18.11
C LEU A 130 -2.52 -11.92 16.88
N THR A 131 -3.35 -11.18 16.13
CA THR A 131 -3.00 -10.37 14.96
C THR A 131 -3.63 -8.99 15.08
N ILE A 132 -3.10 -8.02 14.32
CA ILE A 132 -3.56 -6.62 14.40
C ILE A 132 -4.96 -6.38 13.80
N TRP A 133 -5.38 -7.17 12.80
CA TRP A 133 -6.51 -6.79 11.94
C TRP A 133 -7.54 -7.89 11.65
N THR A 134 -7.22 -9.19 11.82
CA THR A 134 -8.15 -10.24 11.36
C THR A 134 -9.46 -10.29 12.15
N ASP A 135 -9.44 -9.90 13.43
CA ASP A 135 -10.64 -9.78 14.27
C ASP A 135 -11.57 -8.61 13.83
N LEU A 136 -11.00 -7.59 13.17
CA LEU A 136 -11.75 -6.44 12.63
C LEU A 136 -12.34 -6.71 11.23
N MET A 137 -11.85 -7.72 10.50
CA MET A 137 -12.28 -7.99 9.12
C MET A 137 -13.78 -8.27 8.98
N PRO A 138 -14.46 -9.03 9.87
CA PRO A 138 -15.92 -9.20 9.79
C PRO A 138 -16.68 -7.87 9.93
N LYS A 139 -16.19 -6.95 10.78
CA LYS A 139 -16.77 -5.61 10.95
C LYS A 139 -16.62 -4.78 9.67
N PHE A 140 -15.43 -4.77 9.07
CA PHE A 140 -15.19 -4.10 7.80
C PHE A 140 -16.06 -4.66 6.66
N LEU A 141 -16.16 -5.98 6.52
CA LEU A 141 -16.99 -6.61 5.48
C LEU A 141 -18.48 -6.30 5.65
N SER A 142 -18.99 -6.30 6.89
CA SER A 142 -20.38 -5.97 7.21
C SER A 142 -20.74 -4.53 6.83
N ILE A 143 -19.82 -3.59 7.06
CA ILE A 143 -19.99 -2.18 6.65
C ILE A 143 -19.86 -2.06 5.12
N ALA A 144 -18.85 -2.69 4.52
CA ALA A 144 -18.56 -2.66 3.10
C ALA A 144 -19.69 -3.25 2.22
N ALA A 145 -20.50 -4.16 2.76
CA ALA A 145 -21.69 -4.70 2.10
C ALA A 145 -22.76 -3.63 1.77
N SER A 146 -22.74 -2.48 2.45
CA SER A 146 -23.63 -1.33 2.21
C SER A 146 -22.89 -0.05 1.80
N GLN A 147 -21.56 -0.03 1.87
CA GLN A 147 -20.74 1.18 1.68
C GLN A 147 -19.60 0.90 0.68
N PRO A 148 -19.79 1.18 -0.63
CA PRO A 148 -18.85 0.79 -1.69
C PRO A 148 -17.42 1.30 -1.52
N PHE A 149 -17.23 2.50 -0.94
CA PHE A 149 -15.90 3.05 -0.71
C PHE A 149 -15.12 2.26 0.36
N VAL A 150 -15.79 1.71 1.36
CA VAL A 150 -15.18 0.81 2.35
C VAL A 150 -14.81 -0.51 1.68
N MET A 151 -15.63 -1.03 0.76
CA MET A 151 -15.24 -2.21 -0.02
C MET A 151 -13.99 -1.93 -0.85
N HIS A 152 -13.90 -0.78 -1.52
CA HIS A 152 -12.68 -0.42 -2.26
C HIS A 152 -11.44 -0.31 -1.35
N SER A 153 -11.57 0.08 -0.08
CA SER A 153 -10.47 0.00 0.89
C SER A 153 -10.04 -1.45 1.20
N ILE A 154 -10.99 -2.39 1.33
CA ILE A 154 -10.70 -3.82 1.51
C ILE A 154 -10.04 -4.40 0.24
N LEU A 155 -10.56 -4.07 -0.95
CA LEU A 155 -10.02 -4.50 -2.24
C LEU A 155 -8.57 -3.98 -2.44
N ALA A 156 -8.33 -2.71 -2.11
CA ALA A 156 -6.99 -2.11 -2.15
C ALA A 156 -6.02 -2.79 -1.18
N PHE A 157 -6.46 -3.10 0.04
CA PHE A 157 -5.63 -3.77 1.05
C PHE A 157 -5.29 -5.21 0.62
N SER A 158 -6.26 -5.93 0.05
CA SER A 158 -6.04 -7.26 -0.53
C SER A 158 -5.07 -7.23 -1.71
N ALA A 159 -5.28 -6.33 -2.67
CA ALA A 159 -4.44 -6.21 -3.84
C ALA A 159 -3.02 -5.77 -3.46
N SER A 160 -2.87 -4.91 -2.45
CA SER A 160 -1.56 -4.54 -1.87
C SER A 160 -0.83 -5.76 -1.29
N HIS A 161 -1.55 -6.65 -0.59
CA HIS A 161 -0.99 -7.89 -0.07
C HIS A 161 -0.59 -8.87 -1.18
N LEU A 162 -1.48 -9.11 -2.15
CA LEU A 162 -1.19 -9.97 -3.31
C LEU A 162 -0.05 -9.44 -4.18
N ALA A 163 0.07 -8.12 -4.37
CA ALA A 163 1.17 -7.49 -5.08
C ALA A 163 2.51 -7.65 -4.34
N TRP A 164 2.50 -7.75 -3.01
CA TRP A 164 3.70 -8.03 -2.22
C TRP A 164 4.12 -9.51 -2.28
N ILE A 165 3.17 -10.44 -2.34
CA ILE A 165 3.49 -11.88 -2.50
C ILE A 165 3.94 -12.18 -3.94
N SER A 166 3.16 -11.74 -4.95
CA SER A 166 3.39 -12.05 -6.37
C SER A 166 4.44 -11.18 -7.06
N GLN A 167 4.86 -10.08 -6.41
CA GLN A 167 5.74 -9.03 -6.97
C GLN A 167 5.21 -8.34 -8.26
N SER A 168 3.97 -8.62 -8.68
CA SER A 168 3.35 -8.06 -9.89
C SER A 168 3.13 -6.55 -9.81
N SER A 169 3.55 -5.83 -10.85
CA SER A 169 3.29 -4.39 -11.04
C SER A 169 1.82 -4.09 -11.32
N GLU A 170 1.14 -5.02 -11.98
CA GLU A 170 -0.24 -4.93 -12.47
C GLU A 170 -1.20 -5.06 -11.28
N THR A 171 -0.91 -6.01 -10.37
CA THR A 171 -1.62 -6.18 -9.10
C THR A 171 -1.42 -4.97 -8.18
N ARG A 172 -0.23 -4.36 -8.21
CA ARG A 172 0.06 -3.12 -7.48
C ARG A 172 -0.72 -1.94 -8.06
N HIS A 173 -0.86 -1.87 -9.39
CA HIS A 173 -1.68 -0.87 -10.04
C HIS A 173 -3.17 -1.02 -9.70
N LEU A 174 -3.69 -2.26 -9.67
CA LEU A 174 -5.05 -2.56 -9.20
C LEU A 174 -5.29 -2.09 -7.75
N ALA A 175 -4.30 -2.27 -6.86
CA ALA A 175 -4.36 -1.75 -5.50
C ALA A 175 -4.49 -0.22 -5.47
N PHE A 176 -3.70 0.50 -6.27
CA PHE A 176 -3.81 1.96 -6.38
C PHE A 176 -5.13 2.43 -7.00
N GLN A 177 -5.67 1.70 -7.99
CA GLN A 177 -6.99 2.01 -8.58
C GLN A 177 -8.10 1.96 -7.51
N HIS A 178 -8.19 0.87 -6.76
CA HIS A 178 -9.17 0.76 -5.68
C HIS A 178 -8.91 1.78 -4.55
N ALA A 179 -7.65 2.02 -4.18
CA ALA A 179 -7.30 3.04 -3.18
C ALA A 179 -7.75 4.45 -3.61
N GLY A 180 -7.66 4.80 -4.89
CA GLY A 180 -8.15 6.08 -5.43
C GLY A 180 -9.66 6.22 -5.33
N VAL A 181 -10.43 5.17 -5.65
CA VAL A 181 -11.90 5.18 -5.51
C VAL A 181 -12.31 5.25 -4.02
N ALA A 182 -11.63 4.48 -3.17
CA ALA A 182 -11.82 4.49 -1.73
C ALA A 182 -11.55 5.85 -1.09
N LEU A 183 -10.45 6.50 -1.45
CA LEU A 183 -10.11 7.86 -1.02
C LEU A 183 -11.21 8.84 -1.43
N LYS A 184 -11.64 8.83 -2.70
CA LYS A 184 -12.72 9.70 -3.18
C LYS A 184 -14.00 9.53 -2.35
N GLY A 185 -14.45 8.29 -2.12
CA GLY A 185 -15.64 8.04 -1.30
C GLY A 185 -15.45 8.37 0.18
N LEU A 186 -14.22 8.26 0.71
CA LEU A 186 -13.89 8.73 2.05
C LEU A 186 -14.00 10.26 2.16
N HIS A 187 -13.54 11.04 1.18
CA HIS A 187 -13.76 12.49 1.12
C HIS A 187 -15.25 12.83 1.15
N GLU A 188 -16.04 12.19 0.29
CA GLU A 188 -17.50 12.41 0.21
C GLU A 188 -18.20 12.03 1.53
N GLY A 189 -17.73 10.97 2.22
CA GLY A 189 -18.21 10.56 3.54
C GLY A 189 -17.82 11.50 4.68
N ILE A 190 -16.63 12.10 4.65
CA ILE A 190 -16.18 13.13 5.61
C ILE A 190 -16.94 14.44 5.39
N ALA A 191 -17.13 14.86 4.15
CA ALA A 191 -17.89 16.07 3.80
C ALA A 191 -19.36 15.97 4.24
N ASN A 192 -19.92 14.76 4.25
CA ASN A 192 -21.28 14.46 4.72
C ASN A 192 -21.26 13.62 6.01
N PHE A 193 -20.38 13.98 6.97
CA PHE A 193 -20.21 13.19 8.20
C PHE A 193 -21.45 13.23 9.10
N THR A 194 -21.93 12.07 9.49
CA THR A 194 -23.08 11.85 10.36
C THR A 194 -22.84 10.68 11.30
N LYS A 195 -23.67 10.52 12.33
CA LYS A 195 -23.67 9.31 13.16
C LYS A 195 -23.81 8.02 12.33
N VAL A 196 -24.64 8.02 11.28
CA VAL A 196 -24.97 6.82 10.48
C VAL A 196 -23.81 6.33 9.61
N ASN A 197 -23.03 7.23 9.00
CA ASN A 197 -21.87 6.86 8.18
C ASN A 197 -20.53 6.91 8.94
N SER A 198 -20.53 7.29 10.22
CA SER A 198 -19.29 7.44 11.02
C SER A 198 -18.42 6.17 11.07
N ASP A 199 -19.03 4.99 11.26
CA ASP A 199 -18.33 3.71 11.22
C ASP A 199 -17.71 3.40 9.84
N ALA A 200 -18.35 3.83 8.75
CA ALA A 200 -17.84 3.63 7.39
C ALA A 200 -16.65 4.55 7.07
N VAL A 201 -16.74 5.81 7.49
CA VAL A 201 -15.63 6.78 7.43
C VAL A 201 -14.44 6.26 8.25
N LEU A 202 -14.68 5.81 9.48
CA LEU A 202 -13.63 5.24 10.34
C LEU A 202 -13.01 3.96 9.73
N ALA A 203 -13.84 3.01 9.28
CA ALA A 203 -13.38 1.77 8.66
C ALA A 203 -12.47 2.01 7.45
N SER A 204 -12.90 2.88 6.53
CA SER A 204 -12.12 3.22 5.35
C SER A 204 -10.82 3.95 5.71
N SER A 205 -10.88 4.90 6.65
CA SER A 205 -9.70 5.65 7.10
C SER A 205 -8.63 4.72 7.72
N LEU A 206 -9.04 3.75 8.54
CA LEU A 206 -8.14 2.74 9.11
C LEU A 206 -7.49 1.85 8.04
N LEU A 207 -8.30 1.25 7.16
CA LEU A 207 -7.82 0.38 6.08
C LEU A 207 -6.84 1.10 5.15
N LEU A 208 -7.15 2.34 4.78
CA LEU A 208 -6.28 3.18 3.95
C LEU A 208 -4.98 3.57 4.67
N ALA A 209 -5.04 3.89 5.98
CA ALA A 209 -3.87 4.22 6.77
C ALA A 209 -2.90 3.03 6.92
N TRP A 210 -3.41 1.80 7.02
CA TRP A 210 -2.59 0.58 7.13
C TRP A 210 -1.79 0.27 5.86
N GLN A 211 -2.34 0.58 4.69
CA GLN A 211 -1.67 0.38 3.40
C GLN A 211 -0.83 1.59 2.92
N ALA A 212 -0.83 2.70 3.66
CA ALA A 212 -0.14 3.93 3.25
C ALA A 212 1.37 3.71 3.10
N THR A 213 1.89 4.03 1.91
CA THR A 213 3.29 3.84 1.53
C THR A 213 4.17 5.06 1.80
N ASP A 214 3.60 6.25 1.84
CA ASP A 214 4.29 7.52 2.08
C ASP A 214 3.82 8.21 3.38
N TRP A 215 4.66 9.09 3.91
CA TRP A 215 4.42 9.79 5.17
C TRP A 215 3.19 10.71 5.13
N ARG A 216 2.99 11.44 4.02
CA ARG A 216 1.97 12.50 3.95
C ARG A 216 0.57 11.91 3.90
N GLY A 217 0.37 10.90 3.05
CA GLY A 217 -0.87 10.13 2.98
C GLY A 217 -1.19 9.48 4.32
N TRP A 218 -0.21 8.86 4.96
CA TRP A 218 -0.37 8.27 6.28
C TRP A 218 -0.76 9.31 7.35
N ALA A 219 -0.02 10.42 7.46
CA ALA A 219 -0.23 11.44 8.47
C ALA A 219 -1.59 12.13 8.33
N SER A 220 -2.03 12.37 7.09
CA SER A 220 -3.36 12.89 6.78
C SER A 220 -4.47 11.91 7.19
N LEU A 221 -4.37 10.62 6.81
CA LEU A 221 -5.36 9.59 7.16
C LEU A 221 -5.42 9.32 8.68
N VAL A 222 -4.28 9.34 9.37
CA VAL A 222 -4.25 9.20 10.84
C VAL A 222 -4.83 10.43 11.54
N THR A 223 -4.55 11.64 11.03
CA THR A 223 -5.18 12.87 11.54
C THR A 223 -6.69 12.83 11.32
N GLY A 224 -7.15 12.38 10.15
CA GLY A 224 -8.57 12.14 9.86
C GLY A 224 -9.22 11.13 10.81
N THR A 225 -8.57 10.00 11.02
CA THR A 225 -8.98 8.95 11.99
C THR A 225 -9.15 9.55 13.39
N LYS A 226 -8.18 10.34 13.87
CA LYS A 226 -8.23 11.02 15.17
C LYS A 226 -9.43 11.97 15.29
N THR A 227 -9.67 12.83 14.30
CA THR A 227 -10.82 13.75 14.29
C THR A 227 -12.15 13.01 14.25
N VAL A 228 -12.26 11.94 13.47
CA VAL A 228 -13.46 11.09 13.40
C VAL A 228 -13.73 10.42 14.75
N ILE A 229 -12.70 9.84 15.39
CA ILE A 229 -12.81 9.25 16.73
C ILE A 229 -13.21 10.30 17.78
N GLN A 230 -12.73 11.54 17.67
CA GLN A 230 -13.13 12.65 18.55
C GLN A 230 -14.60 13.04 18.33
N ALA A 231 -15.04 13.17 17.07
CA ALA A 231 -16.43 13.48 16.73
C ALA A 231 -17.39 12.37 17.19
N MET A 232 -16.97 11.10 17.15
CA MET A 232 -17.77 9.94 17.57
C MET A 232 -17.94 9.81 19.10
N GLN A 233 -17.17 10.52 19.94
CA GLN A 233 -17.21 10.30 21.40
C GLN A 233 -18.61 10.31 22.03
N PRO A 234 -19.58 11.18 21.66
CA PRO A 234 -20.91 11.19 22.27
C PRO A 234 -21.73 9.93 22.02
N TRP A 235 -21.48 9.19 20.92
CA TRP A 235 -22.20 7.97 20.54
C TRP A 235 -21.27 6.76 20.36
N ARG A 236 -20.03 6.81 20.87
CA ARG A 236 -19.00 5.78 20.66
C ARG A 236 -19.41 4.38 21.09
N HIS A 237 -20.35 4.27 22.04
CA HIS A 237 -20.88 3.02 22.57
C HIS A 237 -21.88 2.32 21.63
N GLU A 238 -22.38 3.02 20.61
CA GLU A 238 -23.25 2.48 19.56
C GLU A 238 -22.47 2.07 18.29
N SER A 239 -21.18 2.39 18.23
CA SER A 239 -20.29 2.07 17.10
C SER A 239 -19.86 0.60 17.13
N LEU A 240 -19.75 -0.03 15.96
CA LEU A 240 -19.11 -1.35 15.81
C LEU A 240 -17.63 -1.33 16.25
N PHE A 241 -17.02 -0.14 16.31
CA PHE A 241 -15.66 0.11 16.77
C PHE A 241 -15.56 0.61 18.22
N ALA A 242 -16.60 0.45 19.05
CA ALA A 242 -16.61 0.91 20.45
C ALA A 242 -15.34 0.52 21.23
N ASP A 243 -14.93 -0.76 21.18
CA ASP A 243 -13.73 -1.26 21.85
C ASP A 243 -12.46 -0.61 21.30
N TYR A 244 -12.33 -0.55 19.97
CA TYR A 244 -11.19 0.06 19.28
C TYR A 244 -11.06 1.55 19.65
N ILE A 245 -12.17 2.29 19.68
CA ILE A 245 -12.24 3.69 20.09
C ILE A 245 -11.81 3.83 21.55
N ALA A 246 -12.29 2.99 22.46
CA ALA A 246 -11.91 3.02 23.87
C ALA A 246 -10.42 2.70 24.08
N GLU A 247 -9.88 1.71 23.35
CA GLU A 247 -8.48 1.30 23.41
C GLU A 247 -7.53 2.36 22.84
N HIS A 248 -7.97 3.17 21.87
CA HIS A 248 -7.14 4.19 21.18
C HIS A 248 -7.38 5.63 21.67
N THR A 249 -8.34 5.86 22.58
CA THR A 249 -8.63 7.17 23.19
C THR A 249 -7.93 7.35 24.55
N PRO A 250 -7.42 8.54 24.89
CA PRO A 250 -7.11 9.66 24.01
C PRO A 250 -6.00 9.32 23.01
N MET A 251 -6.20 9.69 21.74
CA MET A 251 -5.10 9.72 20.77
C MET A 251 -4.19 10.91 21.09
N PRO A 252 -2.86 10.77 20.92
CA PRO A 252 -1.90 11.81 21.30
C PRO A 252 -2.20 13.15 20.61
N SER A 253 -2.12 14.24 21.37
CA SER A 253 -2.52 15.58 20.92
C SER A 253 -1.65 16.18 19.80
N LYS A 254 -0.51 15.56 19.48
CA LYS A 254 0.38 15.97 18.36
C LYS A 254 -0.38 16.10 17.03
N ASN A 255 0.02 17.10 16.23
CA ASN A 255 -0.42 17.29 14.85
C ASN A 255 0.60 16.64 13.90
N PHE A 256 0.25 15.51 13.29
CA PHE A 256 1.15 14.77 12.39
C PHE A 256 1.48 15.53 11.09
N MET A 257 0.68 16.54 10.72
CA MET A 257 0.92 17.36 9.52
C MET A 257 2.04 18.40 9.71
N ASN A 258 2.33 18.83 10.95
CA ASN A 258 3.37 19.82 11.28
C ASN A 258 4.23 19.32 12.47
N PRO A 259 5.08 18.30 12.26
CA PRO A 259 5.98 17.82 13.29
C PRO A 259 7.05 18.88 13.60
N ILE A 260 7.14 19.29 14.87
CA ILE A 260 8.26 20.12 15.34
C ILE A 260 9.46 19.19 15.49
N SER A 261 10.47 19.37 14.63
CA SER A 261 11.73 18.64 14.70
C SER A 261 12.53 19.06 15.94
N THR A 262 12.28 18.40 17.07
CA THR A 262 13.10 18.53 18.27
C THR A 262 14.43 17.82 18.03
N PRO A 263 15.59 18.51 18.09
CA PRO A 263 16.89 17.86 17.89
C PRO A 263 17.11 16.79 18.98
N ILE A 264 17.52 15.60 18.55
CA ILE A 264 17.74 14.47 19.46
C ILE A 264 19.00 14.75 20.30
N THR A 265 18.84 14.77 21.62
CA THR A 265 19.97 14.99 22.55
C THR A 265 20.92 13.79 22.55
N GLN A 266 22.16 13.99 23.00
CA GLN A 266 23.13 12.89 23.10
C GLN A 266 22.68 11.82 24.09
N GLU A 267 21.98 12.24 25.15
CA GLU A 267 21.35 11.39 26.16
C GLU A 267 20.26 10.52 25.53
N ALA A 268 19.31 11.12 24.79
CA ALA A 268 18.25 10.39 24.09
C ALA A 268 18.82 9.44 23.04
N HIS A 269 19.85 9.85 22.30
CA HIS A 269 20.54 8.95 21.35
C HIS A 269 21.19 7.74 22.06
N ARG A 270 21.80 7.94 23.23
CA ARG A 270 22.35 6.85 24.05
C ARG A 270 21.25 5.91 24.55
N GLU A 271 20.11 6.44 24.98
CA GLU A 271 18.95 5.64 25.38
C GLU A 271 18.38 4.82 24.21
N HIS A 272 18.30 5.43 23.01
CA HIS A 272 17.89 4.73 21.79
C HIS A 272 18.82 3.55 21.46
N LEU A 273 20.13 3.72 21.59
CA LEU A 273 21.10 2.65 21.38
C LEU A 273 20.99 1.53 22.44
N ASN A 274 20.67 1.87 23.70
CA ASN A 274 20.43 0.89 24.75
C ASN A 274 19.16 0.07 24.46
N ILE A 275 18.06 0.71 24.06
CA ILE A 275 16.80 0.04 23.66
C ILE A 275 17.07 -0.97 22.54
N ILE A 276 17.82 -0.58 21.50
CA ILE A 276 18.16 -1.49 20.39
C ILE A 276 19.03 -2.64 20.88
N ALA A 277 19.98 -2.39 21.79
CA ALA A 277 20.83 -3.42 22.39
C ALA A 277 20.02 -4.42 23.23
N ASP A 278 19.02 -3.97 24.00
CA ASP A 278 18.15 -4.82 24.82
C ASP A 278 17.26 -5.73 23.95
N ILE A 279 16.67 -5.17 22.88
CA ILE A 279 15.90 -5.96 21.89
C ILE A 279 16.81 -7.04 21.29
N ASN A 280 18.00 -6.66 20.82
CA ASN A 280 18.98 -7.60 20.25
C ASN A 280 19.41 -8.67 21.25
N GLY A 281 19.66 -8.30 22.50
CA GLY A 281 19.98 -9.22 23.58
C GLY A 281 18.86 -10.26 23.81
N SER A 282 17.60 -9.84 23.78
CA SER A 282 16.49 -10.78 23.92
C SER A 282 16.33 -11.70 22.71
N LEU A 283 16.45 -11.18 21.49
CA LEU A 283 16.45 -12.00 20.27
C LEU A 283 17.62 -13.00 20.23
N GLN A 284 18.78 -12.61 20.75
CA GLN A 284 19.94 -13.51 20.88
C GLN A 284 19.70 -14.62 21.92
N ARG A 285 19.01 -14.34 23.03
CA ARG A 285 18.59 -15.37 24.02
C ARG A 285 17.55 -16.34 23.46
N LEU A 286 16.72 -15.90 22.52
CA LEU A 286 15.71 -16.73 21.85
C LEU A 286 16.33 -17.69 20.82
N GLN A 287 17.42 -17.27 20.16
CA GLN A 287 18.03 -18.00 19.03
C GLN A 287 18.37 -19.49 19.29
N PRO A 288 18.89 -19.93 20.45
CA PRO A 288 19.23 -21.34 20.70
C PRO A 288 18.02 -22.29 20.68
N TYR A 289 16.83 -21.76 20.90
CA TYR A 289 15.57 -22.51 20.91
C TYR A 289 14.90 -22.59 19.53
N LEU A 290 15.52 -22.01 18.49
CA LEU A 290 14.98 -21.93 17.13
C LEU A 290 15.85 -22.70 16.13
N ASN A 291 15.21 -23.57 15.34
CA ASN A 291 15.86 -24.09 14.14
C ASN A 291 16.01 -22.96 13.11
N ARG A 292 17.24 -22.76 12.59
CA ARG A 292 17.53 -21.72 11.59
C ARG A 292 16.89 -21.98 10.23
N GLN A 293 16.48 -23.22 9.95
CA GLN A 293 15.81 -23.57 8.70
C GLN A 293 14.29 -23.34 8.75
N ASP A 294 13.71 -23.25 9.93
CA ASP A 294 12.28 -23.00 10.12
C ASP A 294 11.93 -21.52 9.88
N GLN A 295 10.64 -21.20 9.72
CA GLN A 295 10.20 -19.83 9.42
C GLN A 295 10.51 -18.88 10.59
N GLU A 296 10.33 -19.34 11.82
CA GLU A 296 10.56 -18.62 13.07
C GLU A 296 12.00 -18.14 13.19
N GLY A 297 12.97 -19.04 12.98
CA GLY A 297 14.40 -18.72 13.02
C GLY A 297 14.78 -17.68 11.97
N LYS A 298 14.23 -17.80 10.75
CA LYS A 298 14.43 -16.85 9.65
C LYS A 298 13.84 -15.47 9.96
N TRP A 299 12.65 -15.40 10.55
CA TRP A 299 12.04 -14.14 10.94
C TRP A 299 12.76 -13.45 12.10
N VAL A 300 13.25 -14.21 13.09
CA VAL A 300 14.09 -13.66 14.18
C VAL A 300 15.44 -13.14 13.65
N ASP A 301 16.08 -13.85 12.71
CA ASP A 301 17.27 -13.36 12.02
C ASP A 301 17.00 -12.04 11.24
N GLN A 302 15.85 -11.92 10.57
CA GLN A 302 15.43 -10.69 9.87
C GLN A 302 15.19 -9.52 10.83
N LEU A 303 14.55 -9.77 11.98
CA LEU A 303 14.29 -8.75 12.99
C LEU A 303 15.58 -8.26 13.66
N ARG A 304 16.52 -9.17 14.01
CA ARG A 304 17.86 -8.79 14.50
C ARG A 304 18.61 -7.99 13.45
N GLY A 305 18.62 -8.43 12.19
CA GLY A 305 19.24 -7.68 11.09
C GLY A 305 18.61 -6.31 10.86
N PHE A 306 17.33 -6.11 11.21
CA PHE A 306 16.69 -4.79 11.20
C PHE A 306 17.15 -3.92 12.37
N MET A 307 17.25 -4.48 13.59
CA MET A 307 17.81 -3.77 14.75
C MET A 307 19.25 -3.31 14.50
N ASP A 308 20.08 -4.18 13.92
CA ASP A 308 21.47 -3.88 13.58
C ASP A 308 21.58 -2.73 12.57
N ARG A 309 20.67 -2.67 11.58
CA ARG A 309 20.58 -1.53 10.65
C ARG A 309 20.17 -0.23 11.36
N LEU A 310 19.17 -0.28 12.26
CA LEU A 310 18.76 0.89 13.04
C LEU A 310 19.90 1.40 13.95
N ARG A 311 20.70 0.49 14.51
CA ARG A 311 21.84 0.84 15.38
C ARG A 311 22.94 1.61 14.66
N VAL A 312 23.16 1.33 13.39
CA VAL A 312 24.22 1.95 12.57
C VAL A 312 23.70 3.15 11.76
N SER A 313 22.39 3.24 11.51
CA SER A 313 21.79 4.39 10.84
C SER A 313 21.83 5.65 11.70
N SER A 314 22.01 6.81 11.04
CA SER A 314 21.82 8.11 11.69
C SER A 314 20.40 8.21 12.30
N PRO A 315 20.26 8.81 13.49
CA PRO A 315 18.95 9.00 14.10
C PRO A 315 18.07 9.88 13.19
N PRO A 316 16.80 9.51 12.95
CA PRO A 316 15.94 10.20 11.98
C PRO A 316 15.65 11.63 12.45
N GLN A 317 15.87 12.61 11.57
CA GLN A 317 15.66 14.03 11.84
C GLN A 317 14.26 14.51 11.43
N THR A 318 13.63 13.80 10.50
CA THR A 318 12.28 14.10 10.00
C THR A 318 11.32 12.95 10.27
N SER A 319 10.03 13.25 10.41
CA SER A 319 9.00 12.22 10.60
C SER A 319 8.82 11.34 9.35
N GLU A 320 9.20 11.84 8.17
CA GLU A 320 9.28 11.05 6.94
C GLU A 320 10.41 10.01 7.01
N GLU A 321 11.59 10.37 7.52
CA GLU A 321 12.66 9.41 7.83
C GLU A 321 12.23 8.39 8.89
N GLN A 322 11.56 8.81 9.97
CA GLN A 322 11.01 7.90 10.99
C GLN A 322 10.06 6.87 10.34
N PHE A 323 9.14 7.34 9.49
CA PHE A 323 8.14 6.51 8.79
C PHE A 323 8.75 5.55 7.76
N ALA A 324 9.83 5.98 7.09
CA ALA A 324 10.60 5.17 6.15
C ALA A 324 11.45 4.11 6.86
N GLN A 325 12.15 4.46 7.94
CA GLN A 325 12.93 3.51 8.75
C GLN A 325 12.05 2.39 9.32
N LEU A 326 10.83 2.71 9.77
CA LEU A 326 9.87 1.73 10.26
C LEU A 326 9.23 0.84 9.18
N TYR A 327 9.34 1.16 7.88
CA TYR A 327 8.58 0.51 6.79
C TYR A 327 8.56 -1.02 6.82
N ALA A 328 9.73 -1.64 7.07
CA ALA A 328 9.84 -3.10 7.12
C ALA A 328 9.04 -3.69 8.30
N LEU A 329 9.26 -3.18 9.52
CA LEU A 329 8.54 -3.60 10.72
C LEU A 329 7.03 -3.37 10.57
N ARG A 330 6.61 -2.22 10.01
CA ARG A 330 5.19 -1.93 9.74
C ARG A 330 4.51 -3.01 8.91
N LYS A 331 5.17 -3.49 7.85
CA LYS A 331 4.67 -4.61 7.05
C LYS A 331 4.72 -5.94 7.80
N TRP A 332 5.78 -6.20 8.54
CA TRP A 332 5.95 -7.47 9.24
C TRP A 332 4.87 -7.68 10.31
N LEU A 333 4.53 -6.65 11.09
CA LEU A 333 3.49 -6.71 12.12
C LEU A 333 2.10 -7.11 11.58
N PHE A 334 1.80 -6.82 10.31
CA PHE A 334 0.53 -7.16 9.67
C PHE A 334 0.47 -8.58 9.09
N TRP A 335 1.61 -9.17 8.69
CA TRP A 335 1.65 -10.38 7.87
C TRP A 335 2.51 -11.53 8.41
N VAL A 336 3.56 -11.25 9.19
CA VAL A 336 4.39 -12.29 9.83
C VAL A 336 3.60 -13.09 10.88
N PRO A 337 2.76 -12.47 11.75
CA PRO A 337 1.89 -13.21 12.66
C PRO A 337 1.01 -14.22 11.93
N ILE A 338 0.39 -13.81 10.83
CA ILE A 338 -0.48 -14.66 10.02
C ILE A 338 0.29 -15.84 9.43
N SER A 339 1.46 -15.58 8.83
CA SER A 339 2.33 -16.64 8.27
C SER A 339 2.73 -17.68 9.31
N LEU A 340 3.11 -17.25 10.52
CA LEU A 340 3.59 -18.15 11.57
C LEU A 340 2.44 -18.92 12.25
N LEU A 341 1.30 -18.27 12.50
CA LEU A 341 0.13 -18.89 13.13
C LEU A 341 -0.57 -19.90 12.20
N ALA A 342 -0.56 -19.66 10.89
CA ALA A 342 -1.04 -20.64 9.91
C ALA A 342 -0.13 -21.90 9.87
N ALA A 343 1.19 -21.70 9.92
CA ALA A 343 2.17 -22.79 9.80
C ALA A 343 2.24 -23.73 11.01
N LYS A 344 2.22 -23.20 12.25
CA LYS A 344 2.27 -24.02 13.48
C LYS A 344 1.30 -23.47 14.54
N ARG A 345 0.10 -24.04 14.57
CA ARG A 345 -1.01 -23.60 15.42
C ARG A 345 -0.72 -23.82 16.90
N GLY A 346 -0.75 -22.74 17.69
CA GLY A 346 -0.62 -22.79 19.14
C GLY A 346 0.74 -23.28 19.66
N ASP A 347 1.78 -23.36 18.82
CA ASP A 347 3.11 -23.74 19.29
C ASP A 347 3.69 -22.62 20.17
N ALA A 348 4.10 -22.95 21.38
CA ALA A 348 4.60 -21.99 22.37
C ALA A 348 5.85 -21.23 21.87
N THR A 349 6.68 -21.84 21.01
CA THR A 349 7.84 -21.19 20.41
C THR A 349 7.39 -20.14 19.37
N VAL A 350 6.36 -20.41 18.57
CA VAL A 350 5.75 -19.39 17.68
C VAL A 350 5.18 -18.24 18.51
N LEU A 351 4.42 -18.53 19.57
CA LEU A 351 3.86 -17.50 20.44
C LEU A 351 4.95 -16.60 21.06
N VAL A 352 6.02 -17.19 21.58
CA VAL A 352 7.18 -16.43 22.11
C VAL A 352 7.88 -15.59 21.03
N VAL A 353 8.00 -16.08 19.79
CA VAL A 353 8.56 -15.31 18.66
C VAL A 353 7.68 -14.11 18.32
N LEU A 354 6.36 -14.29 18.25
CA LEU A 354 5.41 -13.21 18.00
C LEU A 354 5.40 -12.18 19.14
N ALA A 355 5.50 -12.63 20.39
CA ALA A 355 5.66 -11.76 21.54
C ALA A 355 6.91 -10.86 21.41
N HIS A 356 8.03 -11.39 20.92
CA HIS A 356 9.24 -10.60 20.65
C HIS A 356 9.07 -9.59 19.49
N PHE A 357 8.33 -9.94 18.43
CA PHE A 357 8.01 -9.01 17.35
C PHE A 357 7.16 -7.83 17.84
N TYR A 358 6.12 -8.10 18.63
CA TYR A 358 5.28 -7.06 19.21
C TYR A 358 6.02 -6.26 20.29
N ALA A 359 6.82 -6.90 21.14
CA ALA A 359 7.65 -6.21 22.12
C ALA A 359 8.67 -5.27 21.47
N ALA A 360 9.32 -5.67 20.37
CA ALA A 360 10.18 -4.77 19.60
C ALA A 360 9.41 -3.55 19.08
N ALA A 361 8.17 -3.73 18.60
CA ALA A 361 7.31 -2.62 18.14
C ALA A 361 6.90 -1.64 19.26
N LEU A 362 6.74 -2.11 20.50
CA LEU A 362 6.51 -1.28 21.69
C LEU A 362 7.80 -0.59 22.16
N ALA A 363 8.90 -1.34 22.25
CA ALA A 363 10.19 -0.85 22.75
C ALA A 363 10.78 0.25 21.87
N LEU A 364 10.57 0.16 20.55
CA LEU A 364 11.03 1.18 19.59
C LEU A 364 10.20 2.48 19.60
N GLU A 365 9.08 2.56 20.32
CA GLU A 365 8.21 3.75 20.32
C GLU A 365 8.95 5.09 20.59
N PRO A 366 9.86 5.19 21.59
CA PRO A 366 10.59 6.44 21.86
C PRO A 366 11.49 6.90 20.72
N LEU A 367 12.00 5.97 19.90
CA LEU A 367 12.90 6.27 18.78
C LEU A 367 12.18 6.98 17.63
N PHE A 368 10.85 6.85 17.58
CA PHE A 368 10.01 7.33 16.50
C PHE A 368 8.82 8.12 17.06
N PRO A 369 9.06 9.25 17.76
CA PRO A 369 8.06 9.92 18.59
C PRO A 369 6.88 10.53 17.82
N ASP A 370 6.93 10.56 16.48
CA ASP A 370 5.84 11.05 15.63
C ASP A 370 5.05 9.91 14.95
N VAL A 371 5.54 8.67 14.99
CA VAL A 371 5.02 7.54 14.21
C VAL A 371 4.79 6.28 15.05
N GLY A 372 5.74 5.97 15.94
CA GLY A 372 5.84 4.71 16.66
C GLY A 372 4.63 4.40 17.53
N ALA A 373 4.12 5.39 18.26
CA ALA A 373 2.97 5.21 19.14
C ALA A 373 1.70 4.77 18.40
N VAL A 374 1.32 5.48 17.33
CA VAL A 374 0.06 5.23 16.61
C VAL A 374 0.14 3.98 15.73
N PHE A 375 1.25 3.77 15.02
CA PHE A 375 1.36 2.63 14.11
C PHE A 375 1.82 1.35 14.82
N CYS A 376 2.95 1.40 15.53
CA CYS A 376 3.63 0.21 16.00
C CYS A 376 3.12 -0.21 17.38
N ALA A 377 3.16 0.69 18.36
CA ALA A 377 3.01 0.32 19.76
C ALA A 377 1.55 0.06 20.18
N ASN A 378 0.62 0.96 19.83
CA ASN A 378 -0.80 0.78 20.20
C ASN A 378 -1.42 -0.48 19.58
N LEU A 379 -1.20 -0.71 18.27
CA LEU A 379 -1.71 -1.89 17.57
C LEU A 379 -1.10 -3.22 18.06
N SER A 380 0.15 -3.18 18.54
CA SER A 380 0.87 -4.38 18.99
C SER A 380 0.59 -4.77 20.45
N LEU A 381 0.06 -3.86 21.28
CA LEU A 381 -0.13 -4.10 22.71
C LEU A 381 -1.17 -5.19 23.00
N GLN A 382 -2.33 -5.14 22.34
CA GLN A 382 -3.42 -6.11 22.58
C GLN A 382 -3.01 -7.53 22.15
N PRO A 383 -2.49 -7.78 20.92
CA PRO A 383 -1.97 -9.10 20.55
C PRO A 383 -0.88 -9.62 21.50
N LEU A 384 0.03 -8.75 21.95
CA LEU A 384 1.06 -9.11 22.92
C LEU A 384 0.48 -9.53 24.27
N GLN A 385 -0.55 -8.83 24.78
CA GLN A 385 -1.21 -9.18 26.03
C GLN A 385 -1.95 -10.53 25.94
N GLU A 386 -2.70 -10.76 24.86
CA GLU A 386 -3.38 -12.04 24.61
C GLU A 386 -2.36 -13.20 24.48
N ILE A 387 -1.25 -13.00 23.75
CA ILE A 387 -0.15 -13.97 23.68
C ILE A 387 0.45 -14.24 25.07
N THR A 388 0.76 -13.20 25.85
CA THR A 388 1.35 -13.35 27.19
C THR A 388 0.43 -14.12 28.13
N GLN A 389 -0.89 -13.85 28.10
CA GLN A 389 -1.88 -14.58 28.89
C GLN A 389 -1.96 -16.06 28.50
N ILE A 390 -1.98 -16.36 27.19
CA ILE A 390 -1.96 -17.75 26.69
C ILE A 390 -0.67 -18.45 27.12
N VAL A 391 0.49 -17.80 26.98
CA VAL A 391 1.79 -18.38 27.36
C VAL A 391 1.88 -18.64 28.87
N GLN A 392 1.36 -17.73 29.70
CA GLN A 392 1.25 -17.92 31.15
C GLN A 392 0.29 -19.06 31.51
N SER A 393 -0.79 -19.28 30.74
CA SER A 393 -1.73 -20.38 31.02
C SER A 393 -1.13 -21.80 30.85
N TYR A 394 0.01 -21.94 30.16
CA TYR A 394 0.75 -23.20 30.08
C TYR A 394 1.62 -23.50 31.32
N GLN A 395 1.67 -22.60 32.31
CA GLN A 395 2.48 -22.75 33.53
C GLN A 395 1.76 -23.62 34.59
N ASP A 396 1.51 -24.90 34.26
CA ASP A 396 1.11 -25.91 35.25
C ASP A 396 2.37 -26.55 35.88
N GLU A 397 2.37 -26.77 37.20
CA GLU A 397 3.58 -26.97 38.01
C GLU A 397 4.33 -28.30 37.76
N ARG A 398 3.87 -29.15 36.84
CA ARG A 398 4.22 -30.58 36.85
C ARG A 398 5.23 -31.10 35.83
N TYR A 399 5.60 -30.39 34.73
CA TYR A 399 6.64 -30.93 33.82
C TYR A 399 7.43 -29.95 32.91
N ASP A 400 8.66 -30.40 32.62
CA ASP A 400 9.57 -30.11 31.48
C ASP A 400 10.39 -28.80 31.44
N GLN A 401 11.65 -28.95 30.98
CA GLN A 401 12.60 -27.86 30.70
C GLN A 401 12.08 -26.89 29.64
N ARG A 402 11.29 -27.39 28.66
CA ARG A 402 10.70 -26.55 27.61
C ARG A 402 9.74 -25.50 28.19
N THR A 403 8.98 -25.85 29.21
CA THR A 403 8.05 -24.94 29.93
C THR A 403 8.81 -23.84 30.68
N GLN A 404 9.94 -24.21 31.31
CA GLN A 404 10.83 -23.25 31.98
C GLN A 404 11.49 -22.28 30.97
N ALA A 405 11.95 -22.79 29.83
CA ALA A 405 12.51 -21.97 28.76
C ALA A 405 11.49 -20.99 28.18
N VAL A 406 10.26 -21.42 27.89
CA VAL A 406 9.17 -20.55 27.43
C VAL A 406 8.86 -19.45 28.45
N SER A 407 8.79 -19.80 29.73
CA SER A 407 8.55 -18.84 30.82
C SER A 407 9.68 -17.83 30.99
N TYR A 408 10.94 -18.25 30.81
CA TYR A 408 12.09 -17.34 30.81
C TYR A 408 12.06 -16.39 29.61
N LEU A 409 11.73 -16.90 28.42
CA LEU A 409 11.74 -16.11 27.18
C LEU A 409 10.58 -15.12 27.08
N ILE A 410 9.41 -15.41 27.66
CA ILE A 410 8.25 -14.50 27.64
C ILE A 410 8.40 -13.32 28.62
N GLN A 411 9.38 -13.36 29.54
CA GLN A 411 9.58 -12.30 30.54
C GLN A 411 9.86 -10.94 29.89
N TYR A 412 10.84 -10.85 28.98
CA TYR A 412 11.18 -9.58 28.32
C TYR A 412 9.98 -8.95 27.56
N PRO A 413 9.24 -9.70 26.71
CA PRO A 413 8.01 -9.17 26.12
C PRO A 413 6.96 -8.71 27.14
N SER A 414 6.82 -9.42 28.27
CA SER A 414 5.87 -9.07 29.35
C SER A 414 6.26 -7.78 30.07
N ASP A 415 7.55 -7.59 30.34
CA ASP A 415 8.09 -6.38 30.98
C ASP A 415 7.90 -5.16 30.07
N VAL A 416 8.21 -5.30 28.77
CA VAL A 416 8.00 -4.24 27.76
C VAL A 416 6.51 -3.87 27.63
N ALA A 417 5.62 -4.85 27.58
CA ALA A 417 4.17 -4.61 27.55
C ALA A 417 3.68 -3.84 28.79
N THR A 418 4.19 -4.21 29.97
CA THR A 418 3.82 -3.62 31.26
C THR A 418 4.35 -2.19 31.39
N ALA A 419 5.61 -1.95 30.99
CA ALA A 419 6.23 -0.63 30.99
C ALA A 419 5.53 0.32 30.01
N PHE A 420 5.24 -0.13 28.79
CA PHE A 420 4.50 0.66 27.79
C PHE A 420 3.08 0.98 28.27
N LYS A 421 2.35 -0.02 28.79
CA LYS A 421 0.99 0.19 29.33
C LYS A 421 1.01 1.22 30.46
N THR A 422 1.92 1.10 31.41
CA THR A 422 2.06 2.02 32.56
C THR A 422 2.32 3.45 32.08
N ARG A 423 3.27 3.64 31.15
CA ARG A 423 3.56 4.95 30.55
C ARG A 423 2.33 5.53 29.85
N ARG A 424 1.65 4.72 29.02
CA ARG A 424 0.46 5.14 28.27
C ARG A 424 -0.65 5.57 29.21
N ASP A 425 -0.97 4.74 30.19
CA ASP A 425 -2.10 4.96 31.09
C ASP A 425 -1.85 6.17 32.02
N TRP A 426 -0.59 6.45 32.40
CA TRP A 426 -0.18 7.69 33.08
C TRP A 426 -0.40 8.95 32.20
N ILE A 427 -0.03 8.91 30.92
CA ILE A 427 -0.31 10.00 29.96
C ILE A 427 -1.83 10.23 29.84
N ARG A 428 -2.65 9.16 29.88
CA ARG A 428 -4.12 9.28 29.84
C ARG A 428 -4.69 9.97 31.07
N GLN A 429 -4.17 9.68 32.26
CA GLN A 429 -4.59 10.33 33.50
C GLN A 429 -4.32 11.84 33.43
N GLN A 430 -3.11 12.25 33.06
CA GLN A 430 -2.76 13.67 32.89
C GLN A 430 -3.61 14.37 31.83
N ALA A 431 -3.90 13.71 30.72
CA ALA A 431 -4.76 14.25 29.66
C ALA A 431 -6.24 14.37 30.09
N GLY A 432 -6.69 13.57 31.06
CA GLY A 432 -8.04 13.63 31.62
C GLY A 432 -8.23 14.70 32.70
N GLU A 433 -7.14 15.11 33.37
CA GLU A 433 -7.14 16.21 34.35
C GLU A 433 -7.08 17.60 33.69
N ALA A 434 -6.61 17.68 32.44
CA ALA A 434 -6.71 18.88 31.63
C ALA A 434 -8.16 19.08 31.14
N SER A 435 -8.83 20.12 31.65
CA SER A 435 -10.21 20.48 31.25
C SER A 435 -10.42 20.45 29.73
N PRO A 436 -11.58 19.98 29.24
CA PRO A 436 -11.86 19.90 27.82
C PRO A 436 -11.94 21.31 27.21
N VAL A 437 -10.84 21.76 26.62
CA VAL A 437 -10.84 22.92 25.73
C VAL A 437 -11.79 22.62 24.59
N GLN A 438 -12.86 23.41 24.47
CA GLN A 438 -13.82 23.30 23.39
C GLN A 438 -13.15 23.67 22.06
N HIS A 439 -12.54 22.69 21.41
CA HIS A 439 -12.15 22.85 20.02
C HIS A 439 -13.43 22.96 19.16
N PRO A 440 -13.60 24.04 18.40
CA PRO A 440 -14.82 24.23 17.61
C PRO A 440 -14.90 23.22 16.47
N SER A 441 -16.12 22.91 16.04
CA SER A 441 -16.49 21.78 15.18
C SER A 441 -15.89 21.75 13.75
N TYR A 442 -15.05 22.73 13.39
CA TYR A 442 -14.48 22.92 12.05
C TYR A 442 -13.43 21.88 11.62
N GLY A 443 -13.00 20.98 12.52
CA GLY A 443 -11.94 20.00 12.23
C GLY A 443 -12.22 19.02 11.07
N LEU A 444 -13.51 18.81 10.73
CA LEU A 444 -13.90 18.00 9.57
C LEU A 444 -13.80 18.77 8.24
N GLU A 445 -13.96 20.10 8.26
CA GLU A 445 -13.85 20.92 7.05
C GLU A 445 -12.37 21.07 6.62
N THR A 446 -11.46 21.22 7.57
CA THR A 446 -10.00 21.25 7.31
C THR A 446 -9.49 19.96 6.68
N LEU A 447 -10.03 18.80 7.08
CA LEU A 447 -9.66 17.50 6.51
C LEU A 447 -10.01 17.39 5.02
N ASN A 448 -11.12 18.00 4.59
CA ASN A 448 -11.54 17.96 3.19
C ASN A 448 -10.52 18.68 2.27
N VAL A 449 -9.85 19.72 2.77
CA VAL A 449 -8.79 20.44 2.06
C VAL A 449 -7.49 19.62 2.04
N ASP A 450 -7.04 19.12 3.20
CA ASP A 450 -5.74 18.46 3.33
C ASP A 450 -5.68 17.11 2.59
N ILE A 451 -6.73 16.29 2.66
CA ILE A 451 -6.78 15.02 1.91
C ILE A 451 -6.92 15.32 0.39
N GLY A 452 -7.50 16.46 0.01
CA GLY A 452 -7.62 16.90 -1.39
C GLY A 452 -6.27 17.06 -2.10
N HIS A 453 -5.23 17.46 -1.37
CA HIS A 453 -3.87 17.55 -1.92
C HIS A 453 -3.25 16.17 -2.25
N LEU A 454 -3.63 15.09 -1.57
CA LEU A 454 -3.11 13.74 -1.88
C LEU A 454 -3.49 13.27 -3.28
N ALA A 455 -4.70 13.63 -3.75
CA ALA A 455 -5.16 13.27 -5.09
C ALA A 455 -4.31 13.88 -6.22
N GLN A 456 -3.55 14.95 -5.96
CA GLN A 456 -2.70 15.61 -6.96
C GLN A 456 -1.24 15.13 -6.96
N TYR A 457 -0.74 14.57 -5.85
CA TYR A 457 0.69 14.25 -5.69
C TYR A 457 1.03 12.74 -5.75
N SER A 458 0.05 11.84 -5.72
CA SER A 458 0.29 10.38 -5.71
C SER A 458 0.30 9.69 -7.09
N TYR A 459 0.35 10.44 -8.20
CA TYR A 459 0.27 9.88 -9.56
C TYR A 459 1.41 10.35 -10.49
N PRO A 460 1.96 9.48 -11.37
CA PRO A 460 2.92 9.91 -12.38
C PRO A 460 2.23 10.80 -13.44
N PRO A 461 2.88 11.86 -13.95
CA PRO A 461 2.24 12.82 -14.83
C PRO A 461 2.11 12.28 -16.25
N SER A 462 0.91 11.85 -16.63
CA SER A 462 0.58 11.43 -18.00
C SER A 462 -0.92 11.59 -18.32
N LEU A 463 -1.43 12.82 -18.27
CA LEU A 463 -2.71 13.17 -18.88
C LEU A 463 -2.58 14.42 -19.75
N SER A 464 -3.09 14.32 -20.97
CA SER A 464 -3.06 15.37 -21.99
C SER A 464 -3.93 16.58 -21.63
N PRO A 465 -3.74 17.77 -22.23
CA PRO A 465 -4.33 19.04 -21.76
C PRO A 465 -5.86 19.20 -21.90
N ALA A 466 -6.59 18.14 -22.25
CA ALA A 466 -8.02 18.22 -22.59
C ALA A 466 -8.98 18.18 -21.38
N PHE A 467 -8.48 17.90 -20.17
CA PHE A 467 -9.30 17.73 -18.96
C PHE A 467 -8.71 18.42 -17.72
N ALA A 468 -8.24 19.66 -17.88
CA ALA A 468 -7.98 20.51 -16.72
C ALA A 468 -9.32 20.98 -16.10
N PRO A 469 -9.52 20.88 -14.78
CA PRO A 469 -10.71 21.45 -14.14
C PRO A 469 -10.68 22.98 -14.26
N SER A 470 -11.81 23.58 -14.62
CA SER A 470 -11.94 25.04 -14.65
C SER A 470 -11.79 25.62 -13.24
N PRO A 471 -11.05 26.73 -13.05
CA PRO A 471 -10.97 27.38 -11.74
C PRO A 471 -12.34 27.98 -11.40
N LEU A 472 -12.94 27.54 -10.31
CA LEU A 472 -14.17 28.13 -9.78
C LEU A 472 -13.86 29.51 -9.19
N THR A 473 -14.46 30.54 -9.77
CA THR A 473 -14.34 31.93 -9.31
C THR A 473 -15.14 32.15 -8.03
N PHE A 474 -14.47 32.20 -6.89
CA PHE A 474 -15.00 32.83 -5.68
C PHE A 474 -14.02 33.90 -5.21
N LEU A 475 -14.35 35.16 -5.50
CA LEU A 475 -13.69 36.33 -4.92
C LEU A 475 -14.55 36.86 -3.76
N PRO A 476 -13.96 37.14 -2.58
CA PRO A 476 -14.64 37.94 -1.56
C PRO A 476 -14.87 39.36 -2.07
N PRO A 477 -15.94 40.06 -1.63
CA PRO A 477 -16.24 41.41 -2.10
C PRO A 477 -15.25 42.43 -1.51
N GLY A 478 -14.61 43.20 -2.38
CA GLY A 478 -13.92 44.44 -2.01
C GLY A 478 -12.40 44.41 -2.05
N LEU A 479 -11.82 44.49 -3.26
CA LEU A 479 -10.51 45.10 -3.53
C LEU A 479 -10.43 45.47 -5.02
N GLN A 480 -9.95 46.67 -5.34
CA GLN A 480 -9.92 47.19 -6.71
C GLN A 480 -8.71 46.65 -7.48
N SER A 481 -8.92 46.21 -8.73
CA SER A 481 -7.85 45.67 -9.59
C SER A 481 -7.04 46.78 -10.28
N GLY A 482 -5.75 46.87 -9.96
CA GLY A 482 -4.77 47.64 -10.73
C GLY A 482 -4.29 46.92 -12.01
N PRO A 483 -3.65 47.63 -12.96
CA PRO A 483 -3.47 47.15 -14.33
C PRO A 483 -2.27 46.20 -14.52
N THR A 484 -2.47 45.15 -15.31
CA THR A 484 -1.42 44.26 -15.83
C THR A 484 -1.02 44.63 -17.25
N SER A 485 0.29 44.67 -17.56
CA SER A 485 0.85 44.71 -18.92
C SER A 485 2.32 44.27 -18.89
N PRO A 486 3.02 44.06 -20.04
CA PRO A 486 2.59 43.68 -21.39
C PRO A 486 3.39 42.46 -21.95
N TYR A 487 3.34 42.24 -23.28
CA TYR A 487 4.06 41.22 -24.11
C TYR A 487 3.47 39.78 -24.06
N LEU A 488 3.01 39.15 -25.17
CA LEU A 488 3.06 39.48 -26.61
C LEU A 488 1.79 39.12 -27.40
N GLU A 489 1.42 40.02 -28.32
CA GLU A 489 0.48 39.87 -29.44
C GLU A 489 1.25 39.95 -30.79
N VAL A 490 0.76 39.59 -31.98
CA VAL A 490 -0.55 39.09 -32.49
C VAL A 490 -0.25 37.90 -33.46
N PRO A 491 -1.01 37.45 -34.51
CA PRO A 491 -2.37 37.79 -34.99
C PRO A 491 -3.35 36.62 -35.20
N ARG A 492 -4.65 36.91 -35.08
CA ARG A 492 -5.75 36.12 -35.68
C ARG A 492 -6.08 36.71 -37.06
N THR A 493 -6.32 35.85 -38.05
CA THR A 493 -7.05 36.22 -39.27
C THR A 493 -8.55 36.00 -39.05
N ALA A 494 -9.36 36.99 -39.43
CA ALA A 494 -10.82 36.90 -39.39
C ALA A 494 -11.36 36.61 -40.80
N VAL A 495 -12.33 35.72 -40.92
CA VAL A 495 -13.28 35.68 -42.05
C VAL A 495 -14.67 35.35 -41.51
N GLU A 496 -15.50 36.38 -41.59
CA GLU A 496 -16.94 36.45 -41.87
C GLU A 496 -17.94 35.37 -41.42
N GLN A 497 -19.05 35.94 -40.95
CA GLN A 497 -20.28 35.40 -40.40
C GLN A 497 -21.30 35.11 -41.52
N TYR A 498 -21.92 33.93 -41.57
CA TYR A 498 -23.23 33.71 -42.24
C TYR A 498 -23.88 32.39 -41.83
N GLY A 499 -25.22 32.36 -41.78
CA GLY A 499 -26.02 31.17 -42.11
C GLY A 499 -26.54 30.29 -40.95
N THR A 500 -27.84 30.38 -40.68
CA THR A 500 -28.64 29.38 -39.95
C THR A 500 -29.10 28.23 -40.85
N SER A 501 -28.97 26.96 -40.41
CA SER A 501 -30.05 25.94 -40.48
C SER A 501 -29.63 24.53 -39.99
N THR A 502 -30.49 23.96 -39.15
CA THR A 502 -30.89 22.53 -39.06
C THR A 502 -30.62 21.63 -40.30
N TYR A 503 -30.05 20.43 -40.12
CA TYR A 503 -30.76 19.12 -40.15
C TYR A 503 -29.85 17.87 -39.91
N ALA A 504 -30.47 16.83 -39.30
CA ALA A 504 -30.22 15.37 -39.32
C ALA A 504 -28.82 14.69 -39.47
N SER A 505 -28.62 13.66 -38.65
CA SER A 505 -27.78 12.47 -38.95
C SER A 505 -28.49 11.49 -39.90
N PRO A 506 -27.74 10.59 -40.55
CA PRO A 506 -28.05 9.15 -40.37
C PRO A 506 -26.83 8.19 -40.33
N LEU A 507 -27.07 7.01 -39.73
CA LEU A 507 -26.68 5.62 -40.10
C LEU A 507 -25.45 5.42 -41.03
N GLY A 508 -24.56 4.43 -40.88
CA GLY A 508 -24.55 3.21 -40.05
C GLY A 508 -23.99 1.99 -40.84
N SER A 509 -23.59 0.90 -40.16
CA SER A 509 -23.16 -0.43 -40.71
C SER A 509 -21.68 -0.62 -41.13
N PRO A 510 -21.15 -1.86 -41.24
CA PRO A 510 -21.55 -3.14 -40.59
C PRO A 510 -20.38 -3.89 -39.89
N ALA A 511 -20.72 -4.98 -39.20
CA ALA A 511 -19.77 -5.94 -38.61
C ALA A 511 -19.46 -7.13 -39.54
N THR A 512 -18.36 -7.85 -39.28
CA THR A 512 -17.98 -9.10 -39.98
C THR A 512 -17.51 -10.17 -39.00
N VAL A 513 -17.95 -11.41 -39.19
CA VAL A 513 -17.68 -12.60 -38.34
C VAL A 513 -16.69 -13.55 -39.06
N PRO A 514 -15.80 -14.29 -38.36
CA PRO A 514 -14.67 -14.99 -38.98
C PRO A 514 -14.93 -16.47 -39.34
N PRO A 515 -14.08 -17.10 -40.18
CA PRO A 515 -14.02 -18.54 -40.41
C PRO A 515 -12.93 -19.26 -39.53
N PRO A 516 -12.88 -20.61 -39.50
CA PRO A 516 -12.43 -21.35 -38.30
C PRO A 516 -11.07 -22.10 -38.37
N TYR A 517 -10.59 -22.44 -37.16
CA TYR A 517 -9.70 -23.53 -36.70
C TYR A 517 -8.85 -24.38 -37.69
N SER A 518 -7.57 -24.57 -37.30
CA SER A 518 -6.89 -25.88 -37.33
C SER A 518 -5.77 -25.95 -36.28
N VAL A 519 -5.52 -27.16 -35.73
CA VAL A 519 -4.46 -27.50 -34.75
C VAL A 519 -3.38 -28.33 -35.46
N PRO A 520 -2.10 -28.22 -35.09
CA PRO A 520 -1.30 -29.41 -34.83
C PRO A 520 -0.43 -29.35 -33.57
N GLU A 521 0.12 -30.51 -33.20
CA GLU A 521 0.73 -30.85 -31.91
C GLU A 521 2.23 -30.48 -31.75
N GLU A 522 2.67 -30.62 -30.49
CA GLU A 522 4.02 -30.89 -29.96
C GLU A 522 5.28 -30.70 -30.83
N HIS A 523 6.30 -30.05 -30.25
CA HIS A 523 7.65 -30.64 -30.14
C HIS A 523 8.44 -30.11 -28.93
N VAL A 524 9.11 -31.04 -28.25
CA VAL A 524 10.03 -30.85 -27.11
C VAL A 524 11.39 -30.36 -27.60
N PHE A 525 12.06 -29.43 -26.90
CA PHE A 525 13.54 -29.43 -26.76
C PHE A 525 14.01 -28.64 -25.51
N SER A 526 15.18 -29.00 -24.99
CA SER A 526 15.75 -28.54 -23.70
C SER A 526 17.05 -27.71 -23.84
N PHE A 527 17.47 -27.16 -22.70
CA PHE A 527 18.79 -26.57 -22.37
C PHE A 527 19.14 -25.16 -22.88
N GLY A 528 19.74 -24.35 -21.97
CA GLY A 528 20.53 -23.17 -22.35
C GLY A 528 20.51 -21.96 -21.41
N MET A 529 20.87 -22.09 -20.13
CA MET A 529 21.22 -20.93 -19.30
C MET A 529 22.54 -20.30 -19.76
N PRO A 530 22.66 -18.96 -19.71
CA PRO A 530 23.89 -18.34 -19.22
C PRO A 530 23.64 -17.35 -18.08
N MET A 531 24.44 -17.49 -17.03
CA MET A 531 24.48 -16.60 -15.86
C MET A 531 24.87 -15.17 -16.23
N SER A 532 24.23 -14.17 -15.62
CA SER A 532 24.84 -12.85 -15.39
C SER A 532 24.28 -12.18 -14.12
N MET A 533 25.20 -11.77 -13.26
CA MET A 533 25.02 -11.18 -11.93
C MET A 533 23.92 -10.10 -11.83
N GLY A 534 23.02 -10.27 -10.87
CA GLY A 534 22.10 -9.23 -10.39
C GLY A 534 21.45 -9.67 -9.08
N TYR A 535 21.85 -9.08 -7.95
CA TYR A 535 21.41 -9.49 -6.61
C TYR A 535 19.89 -9.27 -6.38
N PRO A 536 19.10 -10.32 -6.05
CA PRO A 536 17.71 -10.16 -5.64
C PRO A 536 17.60 -9.92 -4.13
N SER A 537 16.74 -9.00 -3.72
CA SER A 537 16.38 -8.78 -2.31
C SER A 537 15.12 -9.56 -1.95
N GLY A 538 15.14 -10.26 -0.82
CA GLY A 538 13.94 -10.82 -0.17
C GLY A 538 13.29 -12.03 -0.85
N PHE A 539 13.79 -13.24 -0.56
CA PHE A 539 13.04 -14.46 -0.85
C PHE A 539 11.79 -14.56 0.04
N VAL A 540 10.62 -14.64 -0.59
CA VAL A 540 9.34 -15.00 0.04
C VAL A 540 9.30 -16.50 0.26
N ALA A 541 8.78 -16.96 1.41
CA ALA A 541 8.58 -18.38 1.68
C ALA A 541 7.56 -18.97 0.68
N THR A 542 7.81 -20.20 0.21
CA THR A 542 6.88 -20.91 -0.68
C THR A 542 5.50 -21.04 -0.03
N PRO A 543 4.41 -20.67 -0.72
CA PRO A 543 3.07 -20.90 -0.21
C PRO A 543 2.75 -22.41 -0.19
N ILE A 544 2.54 -22.95 1.01
CA ILE A 544 1.84 -24.22 1.19
C ILE A 544 0.41 -23.84 1.55
N TRP A 545 -0.44 -23.70 0.54
CA TRP A 545 -1.90 -23.62 0.71
C TRP A 545 -2.49 -24.91 0.16
N THR A 546 -3.04 -25.73 1.05
CA THR A 546 -3.86 -26.92 0.79
C THR A 546 -5.02 -26.91 1.76
#